data_AF-A0A2N7PYE1-F1
#
_entry.id   AF-A0A2N7PYE1-F1
#
_cell.length_a   1.000
_cell.length_b   1.000
_cell.length_c   1.000
_cell.angle_alpha   90.00
_cell.angle_beta   90.00
_cell.angle_gamma   90.00
#
_symmetry.space_group_name_H-M   'P 1'
#
loop_
_entity.id
_entity.type
_entity.pdbx_description
1 polymer ?
#
loop_
_entity_poly.entity_id
_entity_poly.type
_entity_poly.pdbx_seq_one_letter_code
_entity_poly.pdbx_strand_id
1 'polypeptide(L)'
;MKLKTMHPNKPIARPLGSLKNVHSNKPFGPLGSLKNVHSNKPFGPLAFSIIELLLVLTIVSIFLGAVFIGYRTINATTHEQNYSYKARTFVLGLKDYYDVLGAYPQISCTDGNSWYSLNGAQGTCDWNSHPPSNPANCCALLHFIGPWATTWSYLSTSTSFTIVTSQIPNEYIQAVSNAFNSLGLLCTISSATASDYSYLSCTANNVPTTLTALNQ
;
A
#
# COMPACT_ATOMS: atom_id res chain seq x y z
N MET A 1 6.91 41.65 -7.07
CA MET A 1 7.32 40.97 -8.33
C MET A 1 6.70 39.58 -8.31
N LYS A 2 5.83 39.31 -9.30
CA LYS A 2 5.13 38.07 -9.68
C LYS A 2 5.00 36.90 -8.65
N LEU A 3 3.77 36.75 -8.14
CA LEU A 3 3.19 35.52 -7.59
C LEU A 3 3.04 34.49 -8.72
N LYS A 4 3.62 33.29 -8.58
CA LYS A 4 3.42 32.18 -9.52
C LYS A 4 2.42 31.19 -8.91
N THR A 5 1.18 31.29 -9.38
CA THR A 5 0.11 30.31 -9.15
C THR A 5 0.39 29.03 -9.93
N MET A 6 0.41 27.89 -9.25
CA MET A 6 0.49 26.56 -9.86
C MET A 6 -0.89 25.90 -9.73
N HIS A 7 -1.55 25.65 -10.87
CA HIS A 7 -2.84 24.97 -10.96
C HIS A 7 -2.66 23.43 -10.98
N PRO A 8 -3.65 22.66 -10.47
CA PRO A 8 -3.64 21.21 -10.47
C PRO A 8 -3.98 20.63 -11.86
N ASN A 9 -3.30 19.55 -12.22
CA ASN A 9 -3.49 18.84 -13.50
C ASN A 9 -4.87 18.17 -13.57
N LYS A 10 -5.55 18.44 -14.69
CA LYS A 10 -6.87 17.93 -15.11
C LYS A 10 -6.73 16.52 -15.72
N PRO A 11 -7.72 15.62 -15.58
CA PRO A 11 -7.68 14.28 -16.16
C PRO A 11 -7.84 14.29 -17.69
N ILE A 12 -7.09 13.39 -18.34
CA ILE A 12 -7.08 13.14 -19.78
C ILE A 12 -8.28 12.27 -20.13
N ALA A 13 -9.27 12.87 -20.79
CA ALA A 13 -10.31 12.16 -21.54
C ALA A 13 -9.80 11.87 -22.97
N ARG A 14 -9.91 10.62 -23.43
CA ARG A 14 -9.71 10.25 -24.84
C ARG A 14 -11.08 10.13 -25.54
N PRO A 15 -11.32 10.88 -26.63
CA PRO A 15 -12.38 10.60 -27.59
C PRO A 15 -11.81 9.90 -28.83
N LEU A 16 -12.40 8.77 -29.22
CA LEU A 16 -12.45 8.30 -30.61
C LEU A 16 -13.93 8.42 -30.99
N GLY A 17 -14.39 9.06 -32.05
CA GLY A 17 -13.79 9.42 -33.33
C GLY A 17 -14.93 9.29 -34.32
N SER A 18 -15.50 10.43 -34.73
CA SER A 18 -16.64 10.55 -35.65
C SER A 18 -16.18 10.64 -37.10
N LEU A 19 -17.14 10.46 -38.03
CA LEU A 19 -17.18 10.75 -39.49
C LEU A 19 -17.05 9.48 -40.39
N LYS A 20 -17.86 9.26 -41.43
CA LYS A 20 -18.63 10.17 -42.32
C LYS A 20 -19.64 9.39 -43.19
N ASN A 21 -20.79 10.03 -43.48
CA ASN A 21 -21.62 10.10 -44.71
C ASN A 21 -21.62 8.91 -45.72
N VAL A 22 -22.77 8.47 -46.25
CA VAL A 22 -23.47 8.94 -47.48
C VAL A 22 -24.65 7.93 -47.65
N HIS A 23 -25.93 8.21 -47.94
CA HIS A 23 -26.55 8.95 -49.03
C HIS A 23 -28.05 9.14 -48.71
N SER A 24 -28.61 10.30 -49.02
CA SER A 24 -30.05 10.58 -48.98
C SER A 24 -30.58 10.53 -50.40
N ASN A 25 -31.56 9.67 -50.69
CA ASN A 25 -32.41 9.76 -51.89
C ASN A 25 -33.81 9.22 -51.55
N LYS A 26 -34.79 10.13 -51.49
CA LYS A 26 -36.22 9.84 -51.68
C LYS A 26 -36.55 9.94 -53.17
N PRO A 27 -37.61 9.25 -53.62
CA PRO A 27 -38.71 10.02 -54.21
C PRO A 27 -40.12 9.56 -53.77
N PHE A 28 -41.07 10.50 -53.93
CA PHE A 28 -42.55 10.43 -53.80
C PHE A 28 -43.17 9.25 -54.59
N GLY A 29 -44.09 8.41 -54.04
CA GLY A 29 -45.57 8.57 -53.92
C GLY A 29 -46.31 7.63 -54.93
N PRO A 30 -47.65 7.36 -54.93
CA PRO A 30 -48.71 7.35 -53.90
C PRO A 30 -49.60 6.05 -53.90
N LEU A 31 -50.66 6.04 -53.08
CA LEU A 31 -51.91 5.22 -53.17
C LEU A 31 -51.87 3.72 -52.84
N GLY A 32 -52.64 3.29 -51.83
CA GLY A 32 -52.88 1.86 -51.59
C GLY A 32 -53.61 1.48 -50.31
N SER A 33 -54.86 1.93 -50.19
CA SER A 33 -55.96 1.24 -49.49
C SER A 33 -55.85 0.92 -47.98
N LEU A 34 -56.65 1.67 -47.22
CA LEU A 34 -57.37 1.24 -46.02
C LEU A 34 -57.58 -0.27 -45.91
N LYS A 35 -57.07 -0.88 -44.82
CA LYS A 35 -57.76 -1.97 -44.13
C LYS A 35 -57.82 -1.65 -42.65
N ASN A 36 -59.00 -1.17 -42.24
CA ASN A 36 -59.49 -1.29 -40.89
C ASN A 36 -59.47 -2.76 -40.47
N VAL A 37 -58.62 -3.13 -39.52
CA VAL A 37 -58.81 -4.30 -38.69
C VAL A 37 -58.76 -3.83 -37.24
N HIS A 38 -59.95 -3.73 -36.67
CA HIS A 38 -60.28 -3.67 -35.25
C HIS A 38 -59.08 -3.69 -34.29
N SER A 39 -58.70 -2.51 -33.80
CA SER A 39 -57.79 -2.37 -32.66
C SER A 39 -58.57 -2.55 -31.36
N ASN A 40 -59.01 -3.78 -31.10
CA ASN A 40 -59.34 -4.23 -29.75
C ASN A 40 -58.12 -4.97 -29.21
N LYS A 41 -57.29 -4.30 -28.41
CA LYS A 41 -56.56 -4.99 -27.33
C LYS A 41 -56.26 -4.02 -26.17
N PRO A 42 -56.42 -4.51 -24.93
CA PRO A 42 -56.56 -3.68 -23.75
C PRO A 42 -55.20 -3.24 -23.22
N PHE A 43 -55.22 -2.17 -22.42
CA PHE A 43 -54.22 -1.87 -21.41
C PHE A 43 -53.70 -3.16 -20.76
N GLY A 44 -52.44 -3.50 -20.99
CA GLY A 44 -51.76 -4.59 -20.28
C GLY A 44 -50.91 -4.01 -19.15
N PRO A 45 -51.07 -4.46 -17.89
CA PRO A 45 -50.13 -4.10 -16.84
C PRO A 45 -48.76 -4.66 -17.23
N LEU A 46 -47.69 -3.92 -16.92
CA LEU A 46 -46.29 -4.34 -17.04
C LEU A 46 -46.05 -5.61 -16.22
N ALA A 47 -46.40 -6.77 -16.76
CA ALA A 47 -46.18 -8.06 -16.13
C ALA A 47 -44.75 -8.50 -16.46
N PHE A 48 -43.81 -8.20 -15.56
CA PHE A 48 -42.48 -8.80 -15.60
C PHE A 48 -42.65 -10.33 -15.61
N SER A 49 -42.08 -11.00 -16.62
CA SER A 49 -42.15 -12.45 -16.71
C SER A 49 -41.38 -13.07 -15.55
N ILE A 50 -41.95 -14.09 -14.88
CA ILE A 50 -41.27 -14.84 -13.81
C ILE A 50 -39.91 -15.36 -14.30
N ILE A 51 -39.81 -15.74 -15.57
CA ILE A 51 -38.57 -16.20 -16.20
C ILE A 51 -37.52 -15.08 -16.22
N GLU A 52 -37.92 -13.84 -16.51
CA GLU A 52 -37.04 -12.67 -16.55
C GLU A 52 -36.50 -12.35 -15.15
N LEU A 53 -37.36 -12.44 -14.11
CA LEU A 53 -36.97 -12.26 -12.72
C LEU A 53 -35.93 -13.32 -12.27
N LEU A 54 -36.12 -14.59 -12.66
CA LEU A 54 -35.17 -15.68 -12.35
C LEU A 54 -33.82 -15.49 -13.07
N LEU A 55 -33.85 -14.98 -14.29
CA LEU A 55 -32.64 -14.68 -15.07
C LEU A 55 -31.84 -13.53 -14.41
N VAL A 56 -32.51 -12.49 -13.93
CA VAL A 56 -31.84 -11.40 -13.19
C VAL A 56 -31.27 -11.90 -11.86
N LEU A 57 -32.03 -12.70 -11.10
CA LEU A 57 -31.56 -13.25 -9.82
C LEU A 57 -30.31 -14.12 -9.99
N THR A 58 -30.30 -15.02 -10.99
CA THR A 58 -29.14 -15.89 -11.25
C THR A 58 -27.90 -15.10 -11.64
N ILE A 59 -28.03 -14.11 -12.52
CA ILE A 59 -26.93 -13.21 -12.90
C ILE A 59 -26.38 -12.47 -11.68
N VAL A 60 -27.26 -11.90 -10.85
CA VAL A 60 -26.86 -11.17 -9.63
C VAL A 60 -26.14 -12.09 -8.64
N SER A 61 -26.61 -13.33 -8.43
CA SER A 61 -25.96 -14.29 -7.54
C SER A 61 -24.54 -14.67 -8.01
N ILE A 62 -24.34 -14.84 -9.32
CA ILE A 62 -23.01 -15.14 -9.89
C ILE A 62 -22.05 -13.97 -9.64
N PHE A 63 -22.50 -12.74 -9.91
CA PHE A 63 -21.68 -11.55 -9.68
C PHE A 63 -21.35 -11.33 -8.20
N LEU A 64 -22.32 -11.51 -7.29
CA LEU A 64 -22.08 -11.38 -5.85
C LEU A 64 -21.07 -12.42 -5.34
N GLY A 65 -21.13 -13.67 -5.82
CA GLY A 65 -20.16 -14.70 -5.47
C GLY A 65 -18.73 -14.34 -5.87
N ALA A 66 -18.53 -13.88 -7.11
CA ALA A 66 -17.22 -13.47 -7.61
C ALA A 66 -16.66 -12.23 -6.88
N VAL A 67 -17.50 -11.22 -6.64
CA VAL A 67 -17.13 -10.00 -5.91
C VAL A 67 -16.77 -10.31 -4.46
N PHE A 68 -17.49 -11.22 -3.80
CA PHE A 68 -17.22 -11.60 -2.42
C PHE A 68 -15.86 -12.31 -2.27
N ILE A 69 -15.53 -13.23 -3.18
CA ILE A 69 -14.21 -13.89 -3.21
C ILE A 69 -13.12 -12.86 -3.48
N GLY A 70 -13.30 -12.01 -4.50
CA GLY A 70 -12.36 -10.93 -4.82
C GLY A 70 -12.14 -9.96 -3.66
N TYR A 71 -13.21 -9.56 -2.96
CA TYR A 71 -13.13 -8.66 -1.81
C TYR A 71 -12.35 -9.28 -0.65
N ARG A 72 -12.58 -10.55 -0.31
CA ARG A 72 -11.82 -11.23 0.75
C ARG A 72 -10.35 -11.37 0.39
N THR A 73 -10.05 -11.70 -0.88
CA THR A 73 -8.67 -11.78 -1.36
C THR A 73 -7.99 -10.40 -1.30
N ILE A 74 -8.63 -9.33 -1.79
CA ILE A 74 -8.07 -7.98 -1.76
C ILE A 74 -7.85 -7.50 -0.31
N ASN A 75 -8.81 -7.75 0.58
CA ASN A 75 -8.70 -7.34 1.98
C ASN A 75 -7.57 -8.10 2.72
N ALA A 76 -7.41 -9.41 2.47
CA ALA A 76 -6.31 -10.19 3.03
C ALA A 76 -4.94 -9.72 2.49
N THR A 77 -4.85 -9.42 1.19
CA THR A 77 -3.61 -8.88 0.60
C THR A 77 -3.23 -7.51 1.15
N THR A 78 -4.19 -6.70 1.60
CA THR A 78 -3.89 -5.35 2.11
C THR A 78 -3.10 -5.41 3.43
N HIS A 79 -3.41 -6.37 4.30
CA HIS A 79 -2.66 -6.56 5.56
C HIS A 79 -1.28 -7.15 5.33
N GLU A 80 -1.16 -8.18 4.48
CA GLU A 80 0.12 -8.79 4.10
C GLU A 80 1.07 -7.78 3.44
N GLN A 81 0.54 -6.99 2.50
CA GLN A 81 1.30 -5.94 1.82
C GLN A 81 1.72 -4.84 2.80
N ASN A 82 0.92 -4.52 3.82
CA ASN A 82 1.29 -3.51 4.81
C ASN A 82 2.52 -3.93 5.64
N TYR A 83 2.58 -5.17 6.14
CA TYR A 83 3.73 -5.64 6.91
C TYR A 83 5.00 -5.79 6.07
N SER A 84 4.88 -6.31 4.84
CA SER A 84 6.01 -6.42 3.93
C SER A 84 6.50 -5.06 3.43
N TYR A 85 5.59 -4.11 3.18
CA TYR A 85 5.92 -2.72 2.85
C TYR A 85 6.67 -2.03 3.99
N LYS A 86 6.21 -2.22 5.24
CA LYS A 86 6.92 -1.77 6.44
C LYS A 86 8.35 -2.33 6.47
N ALA A 87 8.52 -3.65 6.36
CA ALA A 87 9.83 -4.28 6.34
C ALA A 87 10.77 -3.68 5.28
N ARG A 88 10.27 -3.50 4.04
CA ARG A 88 11.04 -2.86 2.96
C ARG A 88 11.43 -1.43 3.30
N THR A 89 10.48 -0.63 3.79
CA THR A 89 10.73 0.76 4.17
C THR A 89 11.77 0.86 5.29
N PHE A 90 11.79 -0.08 6.23
CA PHE A 90 12.82 -0.16 7.27
C PHE A 90 14.22 -0.30 6.68
N VAL A 91 14.41 -1.32 5.85
CA VAL A 91 15.73 -1.65 5.32
C VAL A 91 16.18 -0.60 4.30
N LEU A 92 15.27 -0.07 3.49
CA LEU A 92 15.57 1.04 2.58
C LEU A 92 15.96 2.32 3.34
N GLY A 93 15.27 2.66 4.44
CA GLY A 93 15.68 3.78 5.29
C GLY A 93 17.06 3.58 5.92
N LEU A 94 17.39 2.36 6.36
CA LEU A 94 18.74 2.03 6.80
C LEU A 94 19.77 2.16 5.67
N LYS A 95 19.41 1.75 4.47
CA LYS A 95 20.26 1.90 3.29
C LYS A 95 20.49 3.36 2.95
N ASP A 96 19.46 4.20 2.99
CA ASP A 96 19.59 5.64 2.75
C ASP A 96 20.48 6.30 3.82
N TYR A 97 20.34 5.90 5.09
CA TYR A 97 21.25 6.33 6.16
C TYR A 97 22.71 5.96 5.81
N TYR A 98 22.95 4.71 5.40
CA TYR A 98 24.27 4.24 4.99
C TYR A 98 24.80 5.00 3.77
N ASP A 99 23.97 5.23 2.75
CA ASP A 99 24.38 5.90 1.51
C ASP A 99 24.76 7.38 1.78
N VAL A 100 24.19 8.01 2.81
CA VAL A 100 24.55 9.36 3.26
C VAL A 100 25.80 9.38 4.15
N LEU A 101 25.98 8.39 5.04
CA LEU A 101 26.97 8.45 6.12
C LEU A 101 28.13 7.44 6.01
N GLY A 102 28.06 6.51 5.06
CA GLY A 102 29.07 5.46 4.81
C GLY A 102 29.08 4.31 5.82
N ALA A 103 28.18 4.32 6.82
CA ALA A 103 28.06 3.28 7.83
C ALA A 103 26.65 3.26 8.43
N TYR A 104 26.22 2.12 8.98
CA TYR A 104 24.98 2.00 9.74
C TYR A 104 25.13 2.61 11.14
N PRO A 105 24.05 3.09 11.78
CA PRO A 105 24.15 3.69 13.09
C PRO A 105 24.41 2.63 14.16
N GLN A 106 25.45 2.80 14.97
CA GLN A 106 25.76 1.94 16.12
C GLN A 106 24.92 2.36 17.35
N ILE A 107 23.59 2.32 17.22
CA ILE A 107 22.63 2.65 18.27
C ILE A 107 21.61 1.52 18.43
N SER A 108 20.99 1.43 19.60
CA SER A 108 19.87 0.51 19.84
C SER A 108 18.62 1.29 20.21
N CYS A 109 17.54 1.03 19.47
CA CYS A 109 16.22 1.66 19.58
C CYS A 109 15.20 0.54 19.77
N THR A 110 14.75 0.30 20.99
CA THR A 110 13.99 -0.90 21.35
C THR A 110 12.49 -0.68 21.49
N ASP A 111 12.08 0.52 21.87
CA ASP A 111 10.70 0.88 22.16
C ASP A 111 10.38 2.32 21.75
N GLY A 112 9.09 2.68 21.80
CA GLY A 112 8.63 4.02 21.43
C GLY A 112 9.39 5.15 22.11
N ASN A 113 9.80 5.00 23.37
CA ASN A 113 10.52 6.04 24.10
C ASN A 113 11.97 6.19 23.60
N SER A 114 12.64 5.08 23.30
CA SER A 114 14.00 5.08 22.75
C SER A 114 14.06 5.76 21.38
N TRP A 115 13.04 5.56 20.54
CA TRP A 115 12.92 6.17 19.21
C TRP A 115 12.82 7.70 19.23
N TYR A 116 12.19 8.25 20.27
CA TYR A 116 12.08 9.70 20.49
C TYR A 116 13.19 10.27 21.38
N SER A 117 14.19 9.47 21.76
CA SER A 117 15.28 9.97 22.59
C SER A 117 16.37 10.64 21.74
N LEU A 118 16.73 11.87 22.12
CA LEU A 118 17.93 12.54 21.64
C LEU A 118 19.06 12.20 22.62
N ASN A 119 19.93 11.26 22.27
CA ASN A 119 21.07 10.86 23.11
C ASN A 119 20.68 10.50 24.57
N GLY A 120 19.54 9.82 24.77
CA GLY A 120 19.05 9.46 26.11
C GLY A 120 18.25 10.54 26.85
N ALA A 121 18.11 11.75 26.29
CA ALA A 121 17.17 12.76 26.79
C ALA A 121 15.84 12.67 26.04
N GLN A 122 14.72 12.71 26.76
CA GLN A 122 13.38 12.76 26.16
C GLN A 122 13.16 14.13 25.51
N GLY A 123 12.85 14.15 24.21
CA GLY A 123 12.57 15.37 23.47
C GLY A 123 11.80 15.08 22.18
N THR A 124 11.16 16.09 21.60
CA THR A 124 10.51 15.93 20.30
C THR A 124 11.58 15.71 19.23
N CYS A 125 11.43 14.62 18.47
CA CYS A 125 12.29 14.35 17.32
C CYS A 125 12.01 15.32 16.17
N ASP A 126 12.62 16.49 16.25
CA ASP A 126 12.56 17.49 15.19
C ASP A 126 13.93 17.63 14.53
N TRP A 127 14.20 16.75 13.57
CA TRP A 127 15.42 16.80 12.75
C TRP A 127 15.58 18.14 12.02
N ASN A 128 14.47 18.80 11.67
CA ASN A 128 14.49 20.04 10.89
C ASN A 128 14.83 21.25 11.75
N SER A 129 14.39 21.29 13.01
CA SER A 129 14.65 22.42 13.91
C SER A 129 15.83 22.18 14.86
N HIS A 130 16.15 20.93 15.17
CA HIS A 130 17.22 20.55 16.10
C HIS A 130 17.97 19.29 15.62
N PRO A 131 18.75 19.38 14.52
CA PRO A 131 19.56 18.26 14.08
C PRO A 131 20.53 17.87 15.21
N PRO A 132 20.57 16.60 15.62
CA PRO A 132 21.40 16.15 16.72
C PRO A 132 22.88 16.30 16.37
N SER A 133 23.67 16.78 17.34
CA SER A 133 25.13 16.94 17.21
C SER A 133 25.87 15.64 16.94
N ASN A 134 25.25 14.50 17.25
CA ASN A 134 25.69 13.17 16.83
C ASN A 134 24.55 12.48 16.08
N PRO A 135 24.64 12.27 14.76
CA PRO A 135 23.61 11.59 13.95
C PRO A 135 23.43 10.10 14.26
N ALA A 136 24.33 9.46 15.01
CA ALA A 136 24.17 8.07 15.45
C ALA A 136 23.20 7.95 16.64
N ASN A 137 21.95 8.35 16.45
CA ASN A 137 20.89 8.20 17.45
C ASN A 137 19.56 7.74 16.83
N CYS A 138 18.65 7.28 17.68
CA CYS A 138 17.37 6.75 17.26
C CYS A 138 16.46 7.77 16.56
N CYS A 139 16.57 9.03 16.97
CA CYS A 139 15.80 10.13 16.40
C CYS A 139 16.19 10.41 14.94
N ALA A 140 17.49 10.43 14.67
CA ALA A 140 18.05 10.53 13.33
C ALA A 140 17.57 9.36 12.47
N LEU A 141 17.69 8.14 12.99
CA LEU A 141 17.26 6.93 12.30
C LEU A 141 15.76 6.95 11.98
N LEU A 142 14.94 7.46 12.90
CA LEU A 142 13.50 7.61 12.71
C LEU A 142 13.16 8.53 11.53
N HIS A 143 13.98 9.52 11.23
CA HIS A 143 13.80 10.40 10.07
C HIS A 143 13.94 9.65 8.74
N PHE A 144 14.85 8.67 8.66
CA PHE A 144 15.05 7.87 7.45
C PHE A 144 14.00 6.76 7.28
N ILE A 145 13.58 6.13 8.38
CA ILE A 145 12.67 4.97 8.32
C ILE A 145 11.19 5.37 8.41
N GLY A 146 10.90 6.44 9.15
CA GLY A 146 9.57 6.93 9.44
C GLY A 146 8.99 6.49 10.79
N PRO A 147 7.95 7.19 11.29
CA PRO A 147 7.44 7.07 12.66
C PRO A 147 6.84 5.71 13.02
N TRP A 148 6.43 4.93 12.02
CA TRP A 148 5.85 3.61 12.22
C TRP A 148 6.88 2.59 12.77
N ALA A 149 8.18 2.85 12.62
CA ALA A 149 9.27 2.02 13.15
C ALA A 149 9.28 1.92 14.68
N THR A 150 8.57 2.82 15.36
CA THR A 150 8.47 2.87 16.83
C THR A 150 7.90 1.60 17.47
N THR A 151 7.23 0.76 16.69
CA THR A 151 6.72 -0.53 17.15
C THR A 151 7.74 -1.66 17.06
N TRP A 152 8.87 -1.45 16.37
CA TRP A 152 9.92 -2.42 16.14
C TRP A 152 11.19 -2.01 16.88
N SER A 153 12.11 -2.96 17.02
CA SER A 153 13.41 -2.72 17.63
C SER A 153 14.52 -2.79 16.59
N TYR A 154 15.47 -1.87 16.69
CA TYR A 154 16.75 -1.90 16.00
C TYR A 154 17.84 -2.06 17.05
N LEU A 155 18.68 -3.08 16.91
CA LEU A 155 19.75 -3.38 17.84
C LEU A 155 21.05 -3.40 17.05
N SER A 156 21.99 -2.50 17.35
CA SER A 156 23.29 -2.50 16.67
C SER A 156 24.41 -2.90 17.62
N THR A 157 25.35 -3.67 17.08
CA THR A 157 26.68 -3.90 17.64
C THR A 157 27.72 -3.19 16.77
N SER A 158 29.01 -3.38 17.05
CA SER A 158 30.11 -2.78 16.28
C SER A 158 30.32 -3.37 14.88
N THR A 159 29.67 -4.49 14.55
CA THR A 159 29.87 -5.19 13.26
C THR A 159 28.57 -5.78 12.70
N SER A 160 27.44 -5.54 13.36
CA SER A 160 26.15 -6.09 12.94
C SER A 160 25.02 -5.22 13.43
N PHE A 161 23.87 -5.35 12.78
CA PHE A 161 22.61 -4.89 13.34
C PHE A 161 21.54 -5.96 13.20
N THR A 162 20.57 -5.91 14.09
CA THR A 162 19.42 -6.80 14.15
C THR A 162 18.15 -5.97 14.24
N ILE A 163 17.18 -6.28 13.39
CA ILE A 163 15.83 -5.74 13.43
C ILE A 163 14.94 -6.79 14.07
N VAL A 164 14.24 -6.42 15.14
CA VAL A 164 13.23 -7.27 15.78
C VAL A 164 11.87 -6.64 15.54
N THR A 165 10.98 -7.37 14.88
CA THR A 165 9.64 -6.87 14.58
C THR A 165 8.74 -6.94 15.80
N SER A 166 7.67 -6.14 15.79
CA SER A 166 6.49 -6.39 16.63
C SER A 166 5.86 -7.74 16.27
N GLN A 167 4.83 -8.12 17.02
CA GLN A 167 3.96 -9.24 16.68
C GLN A 167 3.38 -9.07 15.27
N ILE A 168 3.51 -10.12 14.46
CA ILE A 168 2.98 -10.24 13.10
C ILE A 168 2.15 -11.53 13.07
N PRO A 169 0.92 -11.51 12.52
CA PRO A 169 0.12 -12.72 12.38
C PRO A 169 0.88 -13.83 11.64
N ASN A 170 0.71 -15.07 12.09
CA ASN A 170 1.44 -16.22 11.55
C ASN A 170 1.20 -16.40 10.05
N GLU A 171 0.02 -16.03 9.51
CA GLU A 171 -0.23 -16.11 8.07
C GLU A 171 0.65 -15.16 7.22
N TYR A 172 1.20 -14.08 7.80
CA TYR A 172 1.99 -13.07 7.08
C TYR A 172 3.50 -13.14 7.38
N ILE A 173 3.92 -13.81 8.45
CA ILE A 173 5.31 -13.80 8.93
C ILE A 173 6.30 -14.26 7.85
N GLN A 174 5.92 -15.25 7.02
CA GLN A 174 6.77 -15.78 5.97
C GLN A 174 6.98 -14.76 4.84
N ALA A 175 5.92 -14.04 4.44
CA ALA A 175 6.01 -13.00 3.42
C ALA A 175 6.93 -11.86 3.88
N VAL A 176 6.83 -11.47 5.15
CA VAL A 176 7.71 -10.46 5.77
C VAL A 176 9.15 -10.95 5.83
N SER A 177 9.38 -12.20 6.25
CA SER A 177 10.70 -12.84 6.26
C SER A 177 11.35 -12.84 4.88
N ASN A 178 10.60 -13.24 3.85
CA ASN A 178 11.08 -13.23 2.46
C ASN A 178 11.42 -11.81 1.98
N ALA A 179 10.64 -10.80 2.39
CA ALA A 179 10.92 -9.41 2.05
C ALA A 179 12.26 -8.94 2.65
N PHE A 180 12.54 -9.24 3.91
CA PHE A 180 13.84 -8.93 4.52
C PHE A 180 14.99 -9.73 3.90
N ASN A 181 14.80 -11.03 3.66
CA ASN A 181 15.82 -11.88 3.04
C ASN A 181 16.18 -11.38 1.63
N SER A 182 15.20 -10.88 0.87
CA SER A 182 15.43 -10.30 -0.46
C SER A 182 16.28 -9.02 -0.44
N LEU A 183 16.40 -8.39 0.74
CA LEU A 183 17.22 -7.20 0.96
C LEU A 183 18.55 -7.54 1.66
N GLY A 184 18.88 -8.82 1.80
CA GLY A 184 20.17 -9.30 2.29
C GLY A 184 20.27 -9.51 3.80
N LEU A 185 19.16 -9.48 4.54
CA LEU A 185 19.16 -9.80 5.96
C LEU A 185 18.92 -11.31 6.18
N LEU A 186 19.44 -11.85 7.28
CA LEU A 186 19.18 -13.23 7.70
C LEU A 186 18.14 -13.24 8.81
N CYS A 187 16.96 -13.78 8.53
CA CYS A 187 15.83 -13.74 9.45
C CYS A 187 15.55 -15.08 10.13
N THR A 188 15.34 -15.02 11.44
CA THR A 188 14.87 -16.11 12.29
C THR A 188 13.45 -15.80 12.76
N ILE A 189 12.52 -16.74 12.54
CA ILE A 189 11.15 -16.66 13.03
C ILE A 189 11.15 -17.22 14.45
N SER A 190 10.52 -16.49 15.37
CA SER A 190 10.32 -16.95 16.74
C SER A 190 8.84 -16.83 17.08
N SER A 191 8.23 -17.98 17.37
CA SER A 191 6.82 -18.10 17.71
C SER A 191 6.71 -18.38 19.22
N ALA A 192 5.83 -17.67 19.92
CA ALA A 192 5.45 -18.11 21.25
C ALA A 192 4.54 -19.34 21.11
N THR A 193 4.81 -20.37 21.88
CA THR A 193 4.04 -21.62 21.83
C THR A 193 2.56 -21.30 22.10
N ALA A 194 1.68 -21.62 21.14
CA ALA A 194 0.24 -21.35 21.14
C ALA A 194 -0.23 -19.90 20.86
N SER A 195 0.57 -19.04 20.20
CA SER A 195 0.08 -17.73 19.72
C SER A 195 -0.20 -17.71 18.21
N ASP A 196 -1.27 -17.00 17.81
CA ASP A 196 -1.59 -16.67 16.40
C ASP A 196 -0.61 -15.65 15.76
N TYR A 197 0.38 -15.23 16.55
CA TYR A 197 1.37 -14.23 16.17
C TYR A 197 2.78 -14.77 16.38
N SER A 198 3.70 -14.29 15.55
CA SER A 198 5.14 -14.52 15.65
C SER A 198 5.88 -13.20 15.56
N TYR A 199 7.13 -13.18 15.99
CA TYR A 199 8.04 -12.05 15.73
C TYR A 199 9.22 -12.55 14.90
N LEU A 200 9.84 -11.62 14.19
CA LEU A 200 10.95 -11.89 13.31
C LEU A 200 12.18 -11.16 13.85
N SER A 201 13.31 -11.86 13.86
CA SER A 201 14.62 -11.28 14.18
C SER A 201 15.51 -11.40 12.94
N CYS A 202 15.82 -10.27 12.31
CA CYS A 202 16.56 -10.20 11.05
C CYS A 202 17.89 -9.49 11.25
N THR A 203 19.00 -10.17 10.94
CA THR A 203 20.35 -9.67 11.22
C THR A 203 21.15 -9.49 9.94
N ALA A 204 21.90 -8.39 9.86
CA ALA A 204 22.98 -8.20 8.91
C ALA A 204 24.32 -8.27 9.68
N ASN A 205 25.21 -9.17 9.26
CA ASN A 205 26.52 -9.38 9.87
C ASN A 205 27.63 -8.78 9.00
N ASN A 206 28.76 -8.44 9.62
CA ASN A 206 29.94 -7.90 8.95
C ASN A 206 29.66 -6.60 8.18
N VAL A 207 28.81 -5.74 8.74
CA VAL A 207 28.50 -4.42 8.18
C VAL A 207 29.23 -3.34 8.99
N PRO A 208 29.71 -2.27 8.35
CA PRO A 208 30.34 -1.18 9.07
C PRO A 208 29.27 -0.41 9.83
N THR A 209 29.48 -0.21 11.13
CA THR A 209 28.63 0.59 11.99
C THR A 209 29.44 1.74 12.58
N THR A 210 28.77 2.84 12.93
CA THR A 210 29.46 3.98 13.53
C THR A 210 28.70 4.59 14.70
N LEU A 211 29.43 4.93 15.78
CA LEU A 211 28.95 5.79 16.86
C LEU A 211 29.05 7.28 16.53
N THR A 212 29.71 7.62 15.43
CA THR A 212 30.04 9.00 15.04
C THR A 212 29.69 9.13 13.57
N ALA A 213 28.71 9.94 13.17
CA ALA A 213 28.61 10.28 11.75
C ALA A 213 29.18 11.67 11.48
N LEU A 214 30.08 11.65 10.50
CA LEU A 214 30.94 12.68 9.94
C LEU A 214 31.43 13.81 10.87
N ASN A 215 32.76 13.85 11.03
CA ASN A 215 33.50 15.10 10.85
C ASN A 215 32.91 15.82 9.61
N GLN A 216 32.15 16.89 9.84
CA GLN A 216 32.10 18.00 8.89
C GLN A 216 33.40 18.78 9.00
#